data_AF-A0A5C7FRV8-F1
#
_entry.id   AF-A0A5C7FRV8-F1
#
_cell.length_a   1.000
_cell.length_b   1.000
_cell.length_c   1.000
_cell.angle_alpha   90.00
_cell.angle_beta   90.00
_cell.angle_gamma   90.00
#
_symmetry.space_group_name_H-M   'P 1'
#
loop_
_entity.id
_entity.type
_entity.pdbx_description
1 polymer ?
#
loop_
_entity_poly.entity_id
_entity_poly.type
_entity_poly.pdbx_seq_one_letter_code
_entity_poly.pdbx_strand_id
1 'polypeptide(L)'
;MNTQIRLFNLNIVGSIVSGDYKRFIFVCVASVSGLLLLLTMGCGNDAQAEMALIQLFDEEKELLCDLKAMKQDITAKWDKVNMVLEENLPESMPAAEKANMLKVRNASLIRMFESFEEVSSGIKQLLDETEAYDDEMASKVVTMKKEKQRIEDEKMALFDEIKRTKGKEVYHELQANYLKVIDADCK
;
A
#
# COMPACT_ATOMS: atom_id res chain seq x y z
N MET A 1 25.43 10.59 -34.01
CA MET A 1 24.18 10.52 -34.80
C MET A 1 23.05 11.00 -33.91
N ASN A 2 22.48 12.14 -34.30
CA ASN A 2 21.37 12.85 -33.68
C ASN A 2 20.07 12.27 -34.22
N THR A 3 19.07 12.04 -33.35
CA THR A 3 17.68 12.00 -33.81
C THR A 3 16.77 12.62 -32.76
N GLN A 4 16.37 13.86 -33.04
CA GLN A 4 15.21 14.53 -32.46
C GLN A 4 13.92 13.84 -32.90
N ILE A 5 12.91 13.80 -32.03
CA ILE A 5 11.51 13.60 -32.46
C ILE A 5 10.71 14.84 -32.10
N ARG A 6 9.93 15.26 -33.10
CA ARG A 6 9.30 16.55 -33.31
C ARG A 6 7.97 16.69 -32.58
N LEU A 7 7.69 17.95 -32.22
CA LEU A 7 6.40 18.55 -31.94
C LEU A 7 5.36 18.23 -33.01
N PHE A 8 4.14 17.87 -32.58
CA PHE A 8 2.94 17.97 -33.40
C PHE A 8 2.04 19.08 -32.87
N ASN A 9 1.97 20.15 -33.66
CA ASN A 9 0.91 21.13 -33.69
C ASN A 9 -0.37 20.49 -34.24
N LEU A 10 -1.51 20.69 -33.58
CA LEU A 10 -2.82 20.62 -34.23
C LEU A 10 -3.68 21.79 -33.77
N ASN A 11 -3.79 22.75 -34.69
CA ASN A 11 -4.83 23.78 -34.73
C ASN A 11 -6.21 23.13 -34.78
N ILE A 12 -7.15 23.61 -33.95
CA ILE A 12 -8.57 23.60 -34.28
C ILE A 12 -9.05 25.05 -34.23
N VAL A 13 -9.38 25.54 -35.43
CA VAL A 13 -10.07 26.80 -35.70
C VAL A 13 -11.58 26.53 -35.68
N GLY A 14 -12.37 27.42 -35.09
CA GLY A 14 -13.83 27.33 -35.12
C GLY A 14 -14.57 28.51 -34.46
N SER A 15 -14.49 29.67 -35.11
CA SER A 15 -15.43 30.82 -35.21
C SER A 15 -16.46 31.11 -34.10
N ILE A 16 -16.31 32.23 -33.39
CA ILE A 16 -17.06 33.51 -33.54
C ILE A 16 -18.57 33.40 -33.33
N VAL A 17 -19.03 33.84 -32.15
CA VAL A 17 -20.33 34.52 -31.98
C VAL A 17 -20.09 35.81 -31.20
N SER A 18 -20.52 36.90 -31.82
CA SER A 18 -20.55 38.28 -31.34
C SER A 18 -21.39 38.45 -30.07
N GLY A 19 -20.99 39.36 -29.17
CA GLY A 19 -21.85 39.82 -28.08
C GLY A 19 -21.17 40.65 -27.00
N ASP A 20 -21.10 41.96 -27.22
CA ASP A 20 -21.11 43.05 -26.23
C ASP A 20 -20.06 43.16 -25.12
N TYR A 21 -19.15 44.11 -25.35
CA TYR A 21 -18.28 44.74 -24.36
C TYR A 21 -19.11 45.46 -23.27
N LYS A 22 -19.11 44.91 -22.05
CA LYS A 22 -19.33 45.72 -20.83
C LYS A 22 -18.04 45.80 -20.02
N ARG A 23 -17.44 46.99 -20.09
CA ARG A 23 -16.37 47.48 -19.23
C ARG A 23 -16.80 47.38 -17.76
N PHE A 24 -16.15 46.53 -16.97
CA PHE A 24 -16.03 46.75 -15.53
C PHE A 24 -14.67 47.42 -15.29
N ILE A 25 -14.71 48.74 -15.18
CA ILE A 25 -13.62 49.55 -14.66
C ILE A 25 -13.60 49.31 -13.15
N PHE A 26 -12.69 48.48 -12.67
CA PHE A 26 -12.35 48.44 -11.24
C PHE A 26 -11.46 49.65 -10.96
N VAL A 27 -12.06 50.68 -10.38
CA VAL A 27 -11.35 51.87 -9.90
C VAL A 27 -10.56 51.48 -8.66
N CYS A 28 -9.23 51.42 -8.80
CA CYS A 28 -8.31 51.45 -7.66
C CYS A 28 -8.40 52.83 -7.00
N VAL A 29 -9.21 52.96 -5.96
CA VAL A 29 -9.14 54.12 -5.06
C VAL A 29 -7.92 53.92 -4.15
N ALA A 30 -6.84 54.61 -4.51
CA ALA A 30 -5.68 54.78 -3.65
C ALA A 30 -6.04 55.75 -2.52
N SER A 31 -6.39 55.23 -1.35
CA SER A 31 -6.32 55.96 -0.08
C SER A 31 -5.01 55.62 0.61
N VAL A 32 -4.11 56.59 0.66
CA VAL A 32 -2.85 56.60 1.40
C VAL A 32 -3.17 56.51 2.90
N SER A 33 -3.17 55.30 3.47
CA SER A 33 -3.00 55.00 4.90
C SER A 33 -3.02 53.48 5.10
N GLY A 34 -1.90 52.89 5.52
CA GLY A 34 -1.84 51.48 5.92
C GLY A 34 -0.94 50.60 5.05
N LEU A 35 0.35 50.91 5.06
CA LEU A 35 1.44 50.07 4.59
C LEU A 35 1.55 48.79 5.46
N LEU A 36 0.57 47.87 5.43
CA LEU A 36 0.65 46.63 6.22
C LEU A 36 -0.35 45.53 5.79
N LEU A 37 -0.43 45.15 4.50
CA LEU A 37 -1.28 44.02 4.07
C LEU A 37 -0.77 43.34 2.80
N LEU A 38 0.56 43.13 2.70
CA LEU A 38 1.21 42.34 1.63
C LEU A 38 2.15 41.27 2.21
N LEU A 39 1.74 40.57 3.27
CA LEU A 39 2.53 39.49 3.89
C LEU A 39 1.74 38.22 4.26
N THR A 40 0.58 37.94 3.66
CA THR A 40 -0.20 36.74 4.07
C THR A 40 -0.48 35.70 2.97
N MET A 41 0.17 35.77 1.81
CA MET A 41 0.02 34.74 0.77
C MET A 41 1.28 33.87 0.59
N GLY A 42 1.76 33.25 1.68
CA GLY A 42 2.94 32.38 1.64
C GLY A 42 2.98 31.18 2.60
N CYS A 43 2.03 31.00 3.52
CA CYS A 43 2.12 29.97 4.58
C CYS A 43 1.15 28.77 4.42
N GLY A 44 0.68 28.46 3.20
CA GLY A 44 -0.35 27.44 2.98
C GLY A 44 0.14 26.01 2.72
N ASN A 45 1.27 25.85 2.02
CA ASN A 45 1.72 24.52 1.55
C ASN A 45 2.45 23.70 2.63
N ASP A 46 3.21 24.37 3.48
CA ASP A 46 4.18 23.73 4.37
C ASP A 46 3.54 22.96 5.54
N ALA A 47 2.41 23.46 6.07
CA ALA A 47 1.65 22.75 7.09
C ALA A 47 0.85 21.59 6.48
N GLN A 48 0.48 21.71 5.20
CA GLN A 48 -0.27 20.68 4.48
C GLN A 48 0.60 19.45 4.19
N ALA A 49 1.86 19.65 3.78
CA ALA A 49 2.80 18.56 3.52
C ALA A 49 3.11 17.72 4.78
N GLU A 50 3.28 18.36 5.94
CA GLU A 50 3.50 17.66 7.20
C GLU A 50 2.28 16.86 7.67
N MET A 51 1.07 17.43 7.56
CA MET A 51 -0.15 16.70 7.90
C MET A 51 -0.36 15.50 6.97
N ALA A 52 -0.15 15.67 5.66
CA ALA A 52 -0.25 14.57 4.70
C ALA A 52 0.78 13.46 5.01
N LEU A 53 1.99 13.85 5.39
CA LEU A 53 3.05 12.91 5.77
C LEU A 53 2.68 12.10 7.03
N ILE A 54 2.14 12.76 8.05
CA ILE A 54 1.69 12.08 9.28
C ILE A 54 0.57 11.09 8.95
N GLN A 55 -0.39 11.47 8.10
CA GLN A 55 -1.46 10.58 7.66
C GLN A 55 -0.89 9.33 6.95
N LEU A 56 0.09 9.50 6.07
CA LEU A 56 0.75 8.36 5.40
C LEU A 56 1.47 7.44 6.39
N PHE A 57 1.98 7.95 7.52
CA PHE A 57 2.58 7.10 8.55
C PHE A 57 1.54 6.21 9.22
N ASP A 58 0.35 6.77 9.52
CA ASP A 58 -0.75 6.02 10.11
C ASP A 58 -1.29 4.98 9.12
N GLU A 59 -1.47 5.34 7.85
CA GLU A 59 -1.89 4.42 6.78
C GLU A 59 -0.88 3.27 6.57
N GLU A 60 0.42 3.58 6.54
CA GLU A 60 1.45 2.55 6.44
C GLU A 60 1.43 1.63 7.67
N LYS A 61 1.24 2.21 8.86
CA LYS A 61 1.20 1.45 10.10
C LYS A 61 0.04 0.46 10.12
N GLU A 62 -1.16 0.94 9.78
CA GLU A 62 -2.36 0.11 9.66
C GLU A 62 -2.12 -1.05 8.68
N LEU A 63 -1.59 -0.75 7.50
CA LEU A 63 -1.29 -1.74 6.47
C LEU A 63 -0.28 -2.80 6.93
N LEU A 64 0.77 -2.41 7.65
CA LEU A 64 1.75 -3.35 8.23
C LEU A 64 1.11 -4.23 9.31
N CYS A 65 0.20 -3.68 10.09
CA CYS A 65 -0.53 -4.43 11.10
C CYS A 65 -1.49 -5.44 10.49
N ASP A 66 -2.20 -5.07 9.44
CA ASP A 66 -3.06 -5.99 8.68
C ASP A 66 -2.25 -7.13 8.04
N LEU A 67 -1.08 -6.83 7.47
CA LEU A 67 -0.18 -7.85 6.93
C LEU A 67 0.30 -8.82 8.02
N LYS A 68 0.57 -8.31 9.22
CA LYS A 68 0.97 -9.13 10.38
C LYS A 68 -0.18 -10.02 10.84
N ALA A 69 -1.40 -9.48 10.95
CA ALA A 69 -2.59 -10.24 11.33
C ALA A 69 -2.89 -11.34 10.30
N MET A 70 -2.86 -11.02 9.00
CA MET A 70 -3.06 -11.99 7.93
C MET A 70 -2.03 -13.12 7.96
N LYS A 71 -0.75 -12.81 8.25
CA LYS A 71 0.28 -13.85 8.42
C LYS A 71 -0.05 -14.79 9.60
N GLN A 72 -0.57 -14.24 10.70
CA GLN A 72 -0.99 -15.04 11.86
C GLN A 72 -2.19 -15.92 11.52
N ASP A 73 -3.16 -15.39 10.79
CA ASP A 73 -4.35 -16.13 10.36
C ASP A 73 -4.00 -17.29 9.43
N ILE A 74 -3.17 -17.06 8.41
CA ILE A 74 -2.66 -18.11 7.52
C ILE A 74 -1.91 -19.18 8.34
N THR A 75 -1.07 -18.76 9.28
CA THR A 75 -0.32 -19.66 10.16
C THR A 75 -1.28 -20.53 10.98
N ALA A 76 -2.26 -19.92 11.62
CA ALA A 76 -3.24 -20.62 12.45
C ALA A 76 -4.15 -21.56 11.63
N LYS A 77 -4.49 -21.18 10.39
CA LYS A 77 -5.23 -22.05 9.46
C LYS A 77 -4.41 -23.29 9.13
N TRP A 78 -3.13 -23.13 8.77
CA TRP A 78 -2.24 -24.25 8.48
C TRP A 78 -1.96 -25.14 9.70
N ASP A 79 -1.85 -24.56 10.90
CA ASP A 79 -1.71 -25.35 12.13
C ASP A 79 -2.94 -26.25 12.35
N LYS A 80 -4.15 -25.74 12.08
CA LYS A 80 -5.38 -26.54 12.14
C LYS A 80 -5.41 -27.64 11.07
N VAL A 81 -5.03 -27.32 9.84
CA VAL A 81 -4.96 -28.31 8.76
C VAL A 81 -3.97 -29.43 9.11
N ASN A 82 -2.82 -29.08 9.66
CA ASN A 82 -1.82 -30.06 10.09
C ASN A 82 -2.31 -30.99 11.20
N MET A 83 -3.01 -30.46 12.20
CA MET A 83 -3.62 -31.31 13.25
C MET A 83 -4.62 -32.30 12.66
N VAL A 84 -5.51 -31.82 11.77
CA VAL A 84 -6.52 -32.68 11.14
C VAL A 84 -5.87 -33.70 10.21
N LEU A 85 -4.81 -33.32 9.47
CA LEU A 85 -4.03 -34.26 8.68
C LEU A 85 -3.43 -35.34 9.58
N GLU A 86 -2.71 -34.97 10.63
CA GLU A 86 -2.00 -35.93 11.50
C GLU A 86 -2.88 -37.05 12.04
N GLU A 87 -4.13 -36.72 12.39
CA GLU A 87 -5.18 -37.62 12.89
C GLU A 87 -5.80 -38.52 11.81
N ASN A 88 -5.70 -38.14 10.53
CA ASN A 88 -6.41 -38.79 9.42
C ASN A 88 -5.48 -39.36 8.34
N LEU A 89 -4.16 -39.25 8.50
CA LEU A 89 -3.21 -39.90 7.61
C LEU A 89 -3.23 -41.43 7.82
N PRO A 90 -3.09 -42.23 6.74
CA PRO A 90 -3.06 -43.69 6.83
C PRO A 90 -2.03 -44.21 7.84
N GLU A 91 -2.40 -45.20 8.65
CA GLU A 91 -1.47 -45.86 9.59
C GLU A 91 -0.34 -46.60 8.87
N SER A 92 -0.58 -47.03 7.62
CA SER A 92 0.39 -47.65 6.72
C SER A 92 1.46 -46.68 6.21
N MET A 93 1.27 -45.37 6.36
CA MET A 93 2.18 -44.35 5.83
C MET A 93 3.55 -44.44 6.52
N PRO A 94 4.67 -44.47 5.76
CA PRO A 94 6.00 -44.40 6.33
C PRO A 94 6.17 -43.17 7.23
N ALA A 95 6.73 -43.34 8.44
CA ALA A 95 6.88 -42.24 9.40
C ALA A 95 7.66 -41.02 8.85
N ALA A 96 8.65 -41.28 7.99
CA ALA A 96 9.41 -40.21 7.32
C ALA A 96 8.55 -39.42 6.31
N GLU A 97 7.70 -40.11 5.57
CA GLU A 97 6.76 -39.50 4.63
C GLU A 97 5.71 -38.67 5.39
N LYS A 98 5.12 -39.23 6.45
CA LYS A 98 4.20 -38.54 7.36
C LYS A 98 4.81 -37.25 7.90
N ALA A 99 6.02 -37.33 8.45
CA ALA A 99 6.72 -36.17 9.00
C ALA A 99 7.04 -35.10 7.94
N ASN A 100 7.29 -35.51 6.69
CA ASN A 100 7.50 -34.57 5.59
C ASN A 100 6.18 -33.91 5.18
N MET A 101 5.11 -34.67 4.99
CA MET A 101 3.80 -34.15 4.61
C MET A 101 3.29 -33.11 5.62
N LEU A 102 3.40 -33.39 6.92
CA LEU A 102 2.97 -32.47 7.98
C LEU A 102 3.81 -31.18 8.07
N LYS A 103 4.99 -31.13 7.47
CA LYS A 103 5.79 -29.90 7.38
C LYS A 103 5.43 -29.06 6.15
N VAL A 104 4.77 -29.63 5.16
CA VAL A 104 4.39 -28.93 3.94
C VAL A 104 3.17 -28.07 4.23
N ARG A 105 3.32 -26.76 4.11
CA ARG A 105 2.22 -25.78 4.19
C ARG A 105 1.82 -25.30 2.80
N ASN A 106 1.47 -26.27 1.95
CA ASN A 106 1.07 -26.03 0.58
C ASN A 106 0.24 -27.21 0.10
N ALA A 107 -1.02 -26.97 -0.25
CA ALA A 107 -1.96 -28.02 -0.63
C ALA A 107 -1.49 -28.78 -1.88
N SER A 108 -1.05 -28.06 -2.92
CA SER A 108 -0.54 -28.68 -4.16
C SER A 108 0.63 -29.64 -3.93
N LEU A 109 1.55 -29.29 -3.02
CA LEU A 109 2.69 -30.14 -2.69
C LEU A 109 2.27 -31.36 -1.85
N ILE A 110 1.27 -31.22 -0.98
CA ILE A 110 0.70 -32.36 -0.24
C ILE A 110 0.10 -33.39 -1.21
N ARG A 111 -0.54 -32.94 -2.30
CA ARG A 111 -1.12 -33.85 -3.32
C ARG A 111 -0.08 -34.66 -4.10
N MET A 112 1.20 -34.29 -4.03
CA MET A 112 2.27 -34.99 -4.72
C MET A 112 2.80 -36.22 -3.96
N PHE A 113 2.39 -36.41 -2.70
CA PHE A 113 2.77 -37.58 -1.92
C PHE A 113 2.04 -38.84 -2.41
N GLU A 114 2.75 -39.97 -2.47
CA GLU A 114 2.18 -41.24 -2.94
C GLU A 114 0.98 -41.67 -2.08
N SER A 115 1.08 -41.46 -0.77
CA SER A 115 0.04 -41.82 0.18
C SER A 115 -1.22 -40.93 0.10
N PHE A 116 -1.21 -39.87 -0.70
CA PHE A 116 -2.34 -38.94 -0.82
C PHE A 116 -3.60 -39.61 -1.40
N GLU A 117 -3.43 -40.64 -2.23
CA GLU A 117 -4.57 -41.34 -2.83
C GLU A 117 -5.43 -42.06 -1.80
N GLU A 118 -4.81 -42.57 -0.73
CA GLU A 118 -5.44 -43.32 0.36
C GLU A 118 -6.13 -42.42 1.40
N VAL A 119 -5.91 -41.11 1.31
CA VAL A 119 -6.50 -40.12 2.22
C VAL A 119 -8.00 -39.98 1.95
N SER A 120 -8.79 -39.76 3.02
CA SER A 120 -10.24 -39.67 2.92
C SER A 120 -10.70 -38.46 2.09
N SER A 121 -11.88 -38.57 1.48
CA SER A 121 -12.48 -37.47 0.69
C SER A 121 -12.65 -36.19 1.49
N GLY A 122 -12.93 -36.28 2.79
CA GLY A 122 -13.05 -35.12 3.68
C GLY A 122 -11.73 -34.35 3.82
N ILE A 123 -10.60 -35.03 3.86
CA ILE A 123 -9.29 -34.39 3.90
C ILE A 123 -8.91 -33.81 2.53
N LYS A 124 -9.26 -34.50 1.43
CA LYS A 124 -9.09 -33.95 0.07
C LYS A 124 -9.86 -32.62 -0.06
N GLN A 125 -11.12 -32.58 0.38
CA GLN A 125 -11.92 -31.36 0.43
C GLN A 125 -11.30 -30.27 1.33
N LEU A 126 -10.81 -30.61 2.52
CA LEU A 126 -10.14 -29.66 3.42
C LEU A 126 -8.95 -28.99 2.74
N LEU A 127 -8.16 -29.74 1.96
CA LEU A 127 -7.01 -29.21 1.23
C LEU A 127 -7.43 -28.31 0.08
N ASP A 128 -8.50 -28.65 -0.64
CA ASP A 128 -9.07 -27.80 -1.69
C ASP A 128 -9.56 -26.46 -1.12
N GLU A 129 -10.27 -26.48 0.02
CA GLU A 129 -10.71 -25.27 0.72
C GLU A 129 -9.55 -24.43 1.25
N THR A 130 -8.47 -25.10 1.70
CA THR A 130 -7.27 -24.43 2.20
C THR A 130 -6.48 -23.79 1.06
N GLU A 131 -6.38 -24.45 -0.09
CA GLU A 131 -5.77 -23.88 -1.30
C GLU A 131 -6.51 -22.64 -1.78
N ALA A 132 -7.85 -22.71 -1.87
CA ALA A 132 -8.66 -21.57 -2.26
C ALA A 132 -8.50 -20.39 -1.29
N TYR A 133 -8.38 -20.66 0.01
CA TYR A 133 -8.07 -19.65 1.02
C TYR A 133 -6.68 -19.04 0.82
N ASP A 134 -5.65 -19.86 0.59
CA ASP A 134 -4.29 -19.39 0.35
C ASP A 134 -4.20 -18.52 -0.92
N ASP A 135 -4.91 -18.90 -1.99
CA ASP A 135 -5.00 -18.11 -3.23
C ASP A 135 -5.65 -16.74 -2.98
N GLU A 136 -6.74 -16.70 -2.20
CA GLU A 136 -7.40 -15.47 -1.80
C GLU A 136 -6.44 -14.58 -0.98
N MET A 137 -5.76 -15.16 0.02
CA MET A 137 -4.80 -14.42 0.84
C MET A 137 -3.61 -13.94 0.03
N ALA A 138 -3.07 -14.74 -0.89
CA ALA A 138 -1.99 -14.35 -1.77
C ALA A 138 -2.38 -13.13 -2.63
N SER A 139 -3.60 -13.12 -3.17
CA SER A 139 -4.14 -11.98 -3.92
C SER A 139 -4.24 -10.72 -3.06
N LYS A 140 -4.71 -10.84 -1.81
CA LYS A 140 -4.76 -9.72 -0.85
C LYS A 140 -3.36 -9.20 -0.52
N VAL A 141 -2.40 -10.08 -0.23
CA VAL A 141 -1.00 -9.70 0.05
C VAL A 141 -0.40 -8.95 -1.14
N VAL A 142 -0.65 -9.38 -2.38
CA VAL A 142 -0.17 -8.68 -3.58
C VAL A 142 -0.77 -7.27 -3.66
N THR A 143 -2.05 -7.12 -3.38
CA THR A 143 -2.72 -5.81 -3.37
C THR A 143 -2.16 -4.89 -2.29
N MET A 144 -2.00 -5.40 -1.07
CA MET A 144 -1.41 -4.65 0.04
C MET A 144 0.05 -4.26 -0.23
N LYS A 145 0.83 -5.09 -0.92
CA LYS A 145 2.20 -4.73 -1.32
C LYS A 145 2.23 -3.56 -2.32
N LYS A 146 1.27 -3.51 -3.25
CA LYS A 146 1.14 -2.37 -4.17
C LYS A 146 0.77 -1.10 -3.41
N GLU A 147 -0.14 -1.21 -2.46
CA GLU A 147 -0.56 -0.09 -1.63
C GLU A 147 0.60 0.43 -0.77
N LYS A 148 1.37 -0.48 -0.17
CA LYS A 148 2.59 -0.11 0.57
C LYS A 148 3.56 0.66 -0.34
N GLN A 149 3.78 0.19 -1.56
CA GLN A 149 4.67 0.87 -2.50
C GLN A 149 4.16 2.27 -2.86
N ARG A 150 2.86 2.44 -3.07
CA ARG A 150 2.23 3.75 -3.30
C ARG A 150 2.51 4.70 -2.12
N ILE A 151 2.27 4.24 -0.90
CA ILE A 151 2.50 5.03 0.33
C ILE A 151 3.98 5.41 0.45
N GLU A 152 4.90 4.48 0.20
CA GLU A 152 6.34 4.73 0.21
C GLU A 152 6.75 5.81 -0.80
N ASP A 153 6.24 5.73 -2.03
CA ASP A 153 6.54 6.70 -3.09
C ASP A 153 6.04 8.11 -2.72
N GLU A 154 4.81 8.23 -2.19
CA GLU A 154 4.23 9.50 -1.75
C GLU A 154 4.97 10.08 -0.53
N LYS A 155 5.29 9.22 0.45
CA LYS A 155 6.06 9.57 1.64
C LYS A 155 7.43 10.13 1.28
N MET A 156 8.14 9.48 0.35
CA MET A 156 9.44 9.94 -0.13
C MET A 156 9.35 11.29 -0.84
N ALA A 157 8.31 11.52 -1.64
CA ALA A 157 8.09 12.81 -2.30
C ALA A 157 7.88 13.95 -1.29
N LEU A 158 7.06 13.72 -0.26
CA LEU A 158 6.81 14.70 0.81
C LEU A 158 8.06 14.96 1.67
N PHE A 159 8.83 13.92 1.99
CA PHE A 159 10.11 14.09 2.69
C PHE A 159 11.09 14.95 1.90
N ASP A 160 11.18 14.76 0.58
CA ASP A 160 12.01 15.57 -0.30
C ASP A 160 11.54 17.03 -0.38
N GLU A 161 10.22 17.27 -0.41
CA GLU A 161 9.64 18.61 -0.35
C GLU A 161 10.01 19.31 0.96
N ILE A 162 9.74 18.66 2.11
CA ILE A 162 10.02 19.22 3.44
C ILE A 162 11.51 19.50 3.62
N LYS A 163 12.38 18.60 3.15
CA LYS A 163 13.83 18.81 3.19
C LYS A 163 14.26 20.04 2.39
N ARG A 164 13.59 20.34 1.27
CA ARG A 164 13.86 21.51 0.43
C ARG A 164 13.30 22.80 1.04
N THR A 165 12.12 22.77 1.65
CA THR A 165 11.42 23.97 2.15
C THR A 165 11.75 24.30 3.61
N LYS A 166 11.85 23.31 4.49
CA LYS A 166 12.07 23.47 5.94
C LYS A 166 13.47 23.10 6.42
N GLY A 167 14.28 22.50 5.55
CA GLY A 167 15.66 22.14 5.85
C GLY A 167 15.82 20.82 6.59
N LYS A 168 17.07 20.50 6.95
CA LYS A 168 17.46 19.16 7.42
C LYS A 168 17.00 18.82 8.84
N GLU A 169 16.88 19.81 9.71
CA GLU A 169 16.52 19.58 11.12
C GLU A 169 15.09 19.03 11.25
N VAL A 170 14.12 19.72 10.63
CA VAL A 170 12.71 19.29 10.58
C VAL A 170 12.57 17.92 9.89
N TYR A 171 13.31 17.69 8.80
CA TYR A 171 13.36 16.40 8.13
C TYR A 171 13.78 15.26 9.09
N HIS A 172 14.84 15.46 9.87
CA HIS A 172 15.33 14.44 10.80
C HIS A 172 14.38 14.19 11.97
N GLU A 173 13.72 15.25 12.46
CA GLU A 173 12.69 15.11 13.50
C GLU A 173 11.50 14.27 13.01
N LEU A 174 10.97 14.59 11.82
CA LEU A 174 9.87 13.84 11.22
C LEU A 174 10.26 12.39 10.93
N GLN A 175 11.48 12.15 10.47
CA GLN A 175 12.00 10.80 10.27
C GLN A 175 12.10 10.02 11.59
N ALA A 176 12.51 10.67 12.68
CA ALA A 176 12.54 10.04 14.00
C ALA A 176 11.12 9.72 14.52
N ASN A 177 10.15 10.59 14.25
CA ASN A 177 8.76 10.37 14.62
C ASN A 177 8.13 9.22 13.82
N TYR A 178 8.41 9.15 12.51
CA TYR A 178 8.02 8.03 11.66
C TYR A 178 8.47 6.68 12.23
N LEU A 179 9.75 6.56 12.59
CA LEU A 179 10.30 5.33 13.15
C LEU A 179 9.56 4.90 14.43
N LYS A 180 9.21 5.85 15.31
CA LYS A 180 8.42 5.55 16.51
C LYS A 180 7.02 5.01 16.18
N VAL A 181 6.36 5.55 15.15
CA VAL A 181 5.02 5.11 14.72
C VAL A 181 5.07 3.69 14.16
N ILE A 182 6.04 3.41 13.29
CA ILE A 182 6.17 2.09 12.67
C ILE A 182 6.59 1.01 13.67
N ASP A 183 7.49 1.34 14.60
CA ASP A 183 7.99 0.42 15.64
C ASP A 183 6.97 0.18 16.77
N ALA A 184 5.92 1.02 16.90
CA ALA A 184 4.87 0.80 17.88
C ALA A 184 4.21 -0.57 17.67
N ASP A 185 3.73 -1.24 18.71
CA ASP A 185 3.02 -2.49 18.54
C ASP A 185 1.69 -2.30 17.78
N CYS A 186 1.32 -3.30 16.99
CA CYS A 186 -0.02 -3.39 16.44
C CYS A 186 -1.00 -3.62 17.59
N LYS A 187 -1.99 -2.74 17.73
CA LYS A 187 -2.99 -2.79 18.79
C LYS A 187 -4.02 -3.89 18.55
#